data_AF-D4DTJ7-F1
#
_entry.id   AF-D4DTJ7-F1
#
_cell.length_a   1.000
_cell.length_b   1.000
_cell.length_c   1.000
_cell.angle_alpha   90.00
_cell.angle_beta   90.00
_cell.angle_gamma   90.00
#
_symmetry.space_group_name_H-M   'P 1'
#
loop_
_entity.id
_entity.type
_entity.pdbx_description
1 polymer ?
#
loop_
_entity_poly.entity_id
_entity_poly.type
_entity_poly.pdbx_seq_one_letter_code
_entity_poly.pdbx_strand_id
1 'polypeptide(L)'
;MQPTLDAFNSKRLSTNQNGVNAPDLNRPKEVLEAFGLDSIKYVGSFNQKGKISAFVEVDGHVYTVGKGNYIGQNYGRITNIRADAIDITELVEDAYGNWTFRQSELILNGSE
;
A
#
# COMPACT_ATOMS: atom_id res chain seq x y z
N MET A 1 29.44 -23.75 21.55
CA MET A 1 28.42 -23.17 22.46
C MET A 1 27.38 -22.50 21.57
N GLN A 2 26.19 -23.09 21.42
CA GLN A 2 25.07 -22.49 20.68
C GLN A 2 24.25 -21.64 21.67
N PRO A 3 23.79 -20.44 21.30
CA PRO A 3 22.90 -19.67 22.17
C PRO A 3 21.52 -20.35 22.20
N THR A 4 20.98 -20.55 23.40
CA THR A 4 19.65 -21.09 23.64
C THR A 4 18.61 -20.13 23.05
N LEU A 5 17.78 -20.66 22.15
CA LEU A 5 16.67 -19.93 21.55
C LEU A 5 15.50 -19.90 22.55
N ASP A 6 15.51 -18.91 23.44
CA ASP A 6 14.42 -18.69 24.38
C ASP A 6 13.21 -18.05 23.66
N ALA A 7 12.25 -18.90 23.28
CA ALA A 7 11.03 -18.55 22.54
C ALA A 7 10.01 -17.71 23.36
N PHE A 8 10.28 -17.45 24.64
CA PHE A 8 9.32 -16.81 25.57
C PHE A 8 9.86 -15.54 26.24
N ASN A 9 10.70 -14.79 25.54
CA ASN A 9 11.15 -13.48 26.03
C ASN A 9 10.00 -12.46 25.94
N SER A 10 9.46 -12.09 27.10
CA SER A 10 8.40 -11.09 27.28
C SER A 10 8.75 -9.69 26.74
N LYS A 11 10.03 -9.42 26.44
CA LYS A 11 10.47 -8.19 25.76
C LYS A 11 10.01 -8.09 24.30
N ARG A 12 9.53 -9.19 23.68
CA ARG A 12 8.87 -9.12 22.36
C ARG A 12 7.42 -8.66 22.43
N LEU A 13 6.73 -8.88 23.57
CA LEU A 13 5.34 -8.45 23.73
C LEU A 13 5.17 -6.92 23.89
N SER A 14 6.22 -6.21 24.32
CA SER A 14 6.18 -4.74 24.46
C SER A 14 6.81 -3.97 23.29
N THR A 15 7.43 -4.67 22.31
CA THR A 15 8.13 -4.02 21.18
C THR A 15 7.26 -3.97 19.90
N ASN A 16 6.05 -4.53 19.92
CA ASN A 16 5.19 -4.66 18.72
C ASN A 16 3.90 -3.83 18.79
N GLN A 17 3.99 -2.61 19.32
CA GLN A 17 2.91 -1.61 19.25
C GLN A 17 3.31 -0.35 18.49
N ASN A 18 4.60 -0.20 18.15
CA ASN A 18 5.11 0.90 17.34
C ASN A 18 6.35 0.40 16.60
N GLY A 19 6.16 -0.43 15.57
CA GLY A 19 7.17 -0.49 14.52
C GLY A 19 7.33 0.93 14.01
N VAL A 20 8.56 1.45 13.93
CA VAL A 20 8.89 2.79 13.38
C VAL A 20 8.33 3.00 11.96
N ASN A 21 7.79 1.93 11.39
CA ASN A 21 7.28 1.79 10.06
C ASN A 21 5.91 1.06 9.98
N ALA A 22 5.25 0.85 11.13
CA ALA A 22 3.93 0.22 11.18
C ALA A 22 2.87 1.16 10.57
N PRO A 23 1.88 0.62 9.85
CA PRO A 23 0.81 1.44 9.28
C PRO A 23 -0.01 2.03 10.44
N ASP A 24 -0.35 3.31 10.34
CA ASP A 24 -1.13 3.98 11.38
C ASP A 24 -2.55 3.39 11.43
N LEU A 25 -2.78 2.50 12.39
CA LEU A 25 -4.05 1.82 12.60
C LEU A 25 -5.14 2.73 13.18
N ASN A 26 -4.79 3.94 13.64
CA ASN A 26 -5.75 4.90 14.18
C ASN A 26 -6.38 5.78 13.08
N ARG A 27 -5.89 5.70 11.84
CA ARG A 27 -6.47 6.45 10.73
C ARG A 27 -7.75 5.76 10.21
N PRO A 28 -8.76 6.51 9.75
CA PRO A 28 -9.85 5.93 8.99
C PRO A 28 -9.29 5.33 7.70
N LYS A 29 -9.54 4.04 7.48
CA LYS A 29 -9.14 3.35 6.24
C LYS A 29 -9.88 3.96 5.05
N GLU A 30 -9.17 4.19 3.95
CA GLU A 30 -9.78 4.56 2.68
C GLU A 30 -10.54 3.35 2.09
N VAL A 31 -11.58 3.61 1.29
CA VAL A 31 -12.40 2.55 0.67
C VAL A 31 -11.53 1.59 -0.16
N LEU A 32 -10.52 2.13 -0.84
CA LEU A 32 -9.58 1.37 -1.67
C LEU A 32 -8.65 0.45 -0.88
N GLU A 33 -8.53 0.61 0.44
CA GLU A 33 -7.76 -0.27 1.32
C GLU A 33 -8.51 -1.58 1.64
N ALA A 34 -9.80 -1.68 1.29
CA ALA A 34 -10.57 -2.91 1.45
C ALA A 34 -10.29 -3.94 0.34
N PHE A 35 -9.70 -3.52 -0.77
CA PHE A 35 -9.54 -4.34 -1.98
C PHE A 35 -8.10 -4.83 -2.17
N GLY A 36 -7.93 -6.00 -2.79
CA GLY A 36 -6.61 -6.44 -3.25
C GLY A 36 -6.07 -5.49 -4.31
N LEU A 37 -4.76 -5.22 -4.31
CA LEU A 37 -4.16 -4.31 -5.30
C LEU A 37 -4.38 -4.83 -6.74
N ASP A 38 -4.41 -6.14 -6.92
CA ASP A 38 -4.72 -6.84 -8.17
C ASP A 38 -6.12 -6.57 -8.71
N SER A 39 -7.08 -6.27 -7.82
CA SER A 39 -8.47 -6.02 -8.18
C SER A 39 -8.70 -4.55 -8.58
N ILE A 40 -7.72 -3.68 -8.29
CA ILE A 40 -7.75 -2.26 -8.63
C ILE A 40 -7.17 -2.07 -10.02
N LYS A 41 -7.92 -1.39 -10.88
CA LYS A 41 -7.54 -1.12 -12.27
C LYS A 41 -7.22 0.35 -12.46
N TYR A 42 -6.02 0.66 -12.94
CA TYR A 42 -5.71 2.04 -13.36
C TYR A 42 -6.40 2.33 -14.69
N VAL A 43 -7.25 3.37 -14.74
CA VAL A 43 -8.02 3.74 -15.94
C VAL A 43 -7.55 5.03 -16.60
N GLY A 44 -6.67 5.80 -15.94
CA GLY A 44 -6.05 6.98 -16.53
C GLY A 44 -5.74 8.06 -15.50
N SER A 45 -4.95 9.06 -15.88
CA SER A 45 -4.64 10.20 -15.03
C SER A 45 -4.91 11.51 -15.73
N PHE A 46 -5.09 12.56 -14.94
CA PHE A 46 -5.17 13.92 -15.43
C PHE A 46 -4.30 14.84 -14.58
N ASN A 47 -3.78 15.88 -15.20
CA ASN A 47 -3.07 16.94 -14.52
C ASN A 47 -3.94 18.20 -14.51
N GLN A 48 -4.27 18.68 -13.32
CA GLN A 48 -4.97 19.95 -13.15
C GLN A 48 -4.07 20.92 -12.40
N LYS A 49 -3.66 22.00 -13.07
CA LYS A 49 -2.86 23.10 -12.49
C LYS A 49 -1.59 22.63 -11.75
N GLY A 50 -0.92 21.60 -12.28
CA GLY A 50 0.31 21.04 -11.70
C GLY A 50 0.07 19.94 -10.64
N LYS A 51 -1.19 19.60 -10.34
CA LYS A 51 -1.54 18.45 -9.50
C LYS A 51 -1.96 17.29 -10.40
N ILE A 52 -1.21 16.20 -10.33
CA ILE A 52 -1.53 14.95 -11.03
C ILE A 52 -2.45 14.12 -10.13
N SER A 53 -3.57 13.69 -10.70
CA SER A 53 -4.53 12.77 -10.10
C SER A 53 -4.74 11.60 -11.04
N ALA A 54 -4.87 10.41 -10.49
CA ALA A 54 -5.20 9.18 -11.19
C ALA A 54 -6.64 8.76 -10.90
N PHE A 55 -7.22 8.03 -11.83
CA PHE A 55 -8.49 7.34 -11.71
C PHE A 55 -8.22 5.84 -11.63
N VAL A 56 -8.78 5.22 -10.60
CA VAL A 56 -8.71 3.77 -10.41
C VAL A 56 -10.10 3.20 -10.29
N GLU A 57 -10.35 2.07 -10.94
CA GLU A 57 -11.62 1.35 -10.90
C GLU A 57 -11.48 0.09 -10.07
N VAL A 58 -12.46 -0.17 -9.21
CA VAL A 58 -12.61 -1.44 -8.50
C VAL A 58 -14.09 -1.75 -8.33
N ASP A 59 -14.48 -2.99 -8.58
CA ASP A 59 -15.88 -3.45 -8.49
C ASP A 59 -16.87 -2.55 -9.23
N GLY A 60 -16.49 -2.09 -10.44
CA GLY A 60 -17.30 -1.19 -11.28
C GLY A 60 -17.40 0.26 -10.80
N HIS A 61 -16.68 0.63 -9.74
CA HIS A 61 -16.66 1.99 -9.18
C HIS A 61 -15.32 2.67 -9.46
N VAL A 62 -15.37 3.90 -9.97
CA VAL A 62 -14.17 4.72 -10.24
C VAL A 62 -13.91 5.68 -9.08
N TYR A 63 -12.68 5.66 -8.58
CA TYR A 63 -12.17 6.50 -7.52
C TYR A 63 -11.05 7.40 -8.05
N THR A 64 -11.00 8.64 -7.57
CA THR A 64 -9.90 9.56 -7.86
C THR A 64 -8.88 9.49 -6.74
N VAL A 65 -7.62 9.27 -7.09
CA VAL A 65 -6.49 9.17 -6.16
C VAL A 65 -5.38 10.13 -6.58
N GLY A 66 -4.58 10.55 -5.61
CA GLY A 66 -3.43 11.41 -5.81
C GLY A 66 -2.18 10.85 -5.13
N LYS A 67 -1.04 11.52 -5.36
CA LYS A 67 0.20 11.19 -4.66
C LYS A 67 -0.01 11.27 -3.14
N GLY A 68 0.31 10.18 -2.45
CA GLY A 68 0.16 10.03 -1.00
C GLY A 68 -1.13 9.37 -0.52
N ASN A 69 -2.11 9.12 -1.40
CA ASN A 69 -3.27 8.28 -1.08
C ASN A 69 -2.87 6.82 -0.88
N TYR A 70 -3.73 6.09 -0.18
CA TYR A 70 -3.56 4.66 0.09
C TYR A 70 -4.57 3.81 -0.69
N ILE A 71 -4.06 2.74 -1.28
CA ILE A 71 -4.81 1.77 -2.07
C ILE A 71 -4.30 0.36 -1.77
N GLY A 72 -5.18 -0.63 -1.89
CA GLY A 72 -4.81 -2.01 -1.63
C GLY A 72 -4.76 -2.36 -0.14
N GLN A 73 -5.04 -3.62 0.17
CA GLN A 73 -5.02 -4.16 1.54
C GLN A 73 -3.66 -4.09 2.23
N ASN A 74 -2.56 -4.02 1.47
CA ASN A 74 -1.20 -3.96 1.99
C ASN A 74 -0.73 -2.51 2.22
N TYR A 75 -1.63 -1.60 2.57
CA TYR A 75 -1.31 -0.18 2.83
C TYR A 75 -0.51 0.48 1.70
N GLY A 76 -0.86 0.16 0.44
CA GLY A 76 -0.16 0.62 -0.75
C GLY A 76 -0.23 2.14 -0.89
N ARG A 77 0.88 2.83 -0.65
CA ARG A 77 0.96 4.28 -0.76
C ARG A 77 1.38 4.68 -2.17
N ILE A 78 0.60 5.55 -2.81
CA ILE A 78 0.94 6.11 -4.11
C ILE A 78 2.14 7.06 -3.96
N THR A 79 3.25 6.71 -4.59
CA THR A 79 4.49 7.50 -4.55
C THR A 79 4.64 8.40 -5.75
N ASN A 80 4.15 7.97 -6.92
CA ASN A 80 4.19 8.70 -8.17
C ASN A 80 3.07 8.25 -9.11
N ILE A 81 2.62 9.14 -9.98
CA ILE A 81 1.57 8.88 -10.97
C ILE A 81 2.12 9.30 -12.34
N ARG A 82 2.19 8.34 -13.27
CA ARG A 82 2.59 8.55 -14.66
C ARG A 82 1.40 8.37 -15.59
N ALA A 83 1.58 8.72 -16.85
CA ALA A 83 0.55 8.55 -17.87
C ALA A 83 0.21 7.07 -18.12
N ASP A 84 1.21 6.20 -18.01
CA ASP A 84 1.16 4.77 -18.33
C ASP A 84 1.08 3.87 -17.09
N ALA A 85 1.40 4.39 -15.90
CA ALA A 85 1.41 3.60 -14.67
C ALA A 85 1.30 4.44 -13.39
N ILE A 86 0.96 3.80 -12.28
CA ILE A 86 1.03 4.35 -10.92
C ILE A 86 2.07 3.57 -10.12
N ASP A 87 3.06 4.29 -9.56
CA ASP A 87 4.12 3.71 -8.72
C ASP A 87 3.66 3.68 -7.25
N ILE A 88 3.68 2.51 -6.63
CA ILE A 88 3.10 2.25 -5.32
C ILE A 88 4.14 1.59 -4.42
N THR A 89 4.13 1.95 -3.15
CA THR A 89 4.90 1.25 -2.11
C THR A 89 3.94 0.60 -1.13
N GLU A 90 3.90 -0.73 -1.15
CA GLU A 90 3.13 -1.55 -0.21
C GLU A 90 3.96 -1.86 1.04
N LEU A 91 3.27 -2.07 2.15
CA LEU A 91 3.83 -2.53 3.40
C LEU A 91 3.30 -3.96 3.66
N VAL A 92 4.19 -4.92 3.58
CA VAL A 92 3.86 -6.35 3.72
C VAL A 92 4.62 -6.95 4.91
N GLU A 93 4.00 -7.88 5.61
CA GLU A 93 4.64 -8.62 6.70
C GLU A 93 5.45 -9.79 6.09
N ASP A 94 6.71 -9.92 6.49
CA ASP A 94 7.55 -11.06 6.12
C ASP A 94 7.18 -12.32 6.93
N ALA A 95 7.78 -13.46 6.58
CA ALA A 95 7.54 -14.73 7.29
C ALA A 95 7.97 -14.73 8.77
N TYR A 96 8.70 -13.70 9.22
CA TYR A 96 9.21 -13.54 10.57
C TYR A 96 8.45 -12.46 11.37
N GLY A 97 7.40 -11.88 10.78
CA GLY A 97 6.58 -10.85 11.41
C GLY A 97 7.14 -9.43 11.32
N ASN A 98 8.12 -9.18 10.46
CA ASN A 98 8.66 -7.85 10.23
C ASN A 98 7.94 -7.17 9.06
N TRP A 99 7.64 -5.89 9.21
CA TRP A 99 7.12 -5.08 8.12
C TRP A 99 8.23 -4.72 7.13
N THR A 100 8.01 -5.01 5.85
CA THR A 100 8.91 -4.64 4.76
C THR A 100 8.16 -3.86 3.68
N PHE A 101 8.90 -3.01 2.98
CA PHE A 101 8.37 -2.25 1.85
C PHE A 101 8.53 -3.04 0.55
N ARG A 102 7.44 -3.17 -0.21
CA ARG A 102 7.43 -3.75 -1.55
C ARG A 102 7.06 -2.68 -2.56
N GLN A 103 7.86 -2.55 -3.62
CA GLN A 103 7.50 -1.71 -4.76
C GLN A 103 6.57 -2.47 -5.70
N SER A 104 5.47 -1.83 -6.06
CA SER A 104 4.45 -2.37 -6.96
C SER A 104 4.02 -1.28 -7.94
N GLU A 105 3.55 -1.68 -9.12
CA GLU A 105 3.13 -0.76 -10.17
C GLU A 105 1.75 -1.19 -10.68
N LEU A 106 0.83 -0.23 -10.80
CA LEU A 106 -0.45 -0.42 -11.50
C LEU A 106 -0.31 0.14 -12.92
N ILE A 107 -0.24 -0.74 -13.90
CA ILE A 107 -0.17 -0.36 -15.32
C ILE A 107 -1.55 0.10 -15.80
N LEU A 108 -1.55 1.07 -16.71
CA LEU A 108 -2.77 1.57 -17.34
C LEU A 108 -3.46 0.41 -18.06
N ASN A 109 -4.72 0.17 -17.73
CA ASN A 109 -5.54 -0.77 -18.45
C ASN A 109 -5.89 -0.15 -19.81
N GLY A 110 -5.08 -0.46 -20.82
CA GLY A 110 -5.45 -0.22 -22.20
C GLY A 110 -6.62 -1.12 -22.57
N SER A 111 -7.71 -0.54 -23.03
CA SER A 111 -8.74 -1.28 -23.73
C SER A 111 -8.13 -1.86 -25.01
N GLU A 112 -7.87 -3.16 -25.04
CA GLU A 112 -7.65 -3.91 -26.29
C GLU A 112 -8.92 -3.96 -27.15
#